data_AF-A0A368S695-F1
#
_entry.id   AF-A0A368S695-F1
#
_cell.length_a   1.000
_cell.length_b   1.000
_cell.length_c   1.000
_cell.angle_alpha   90.00
_cell.angle_beta   90.00
_cell.angle_gamma   90.00
#
_symmetry.space_group_name_H-M   'P 1'
#
loop_
_entity.id
_entity.type
_entity.pdbx_description
1 polymer ?
#
loop_
_entity_poly.entity_id
_entity_poly.type
_entity_poly.pdbx_seq_one_letter_code
_entity_poly.pdbx_strand_id
1 'polypeptide(L)'
;MQSIIYHLYQTKYILQNLGSVMDAKYFALCFLLVLVLHGDPTLAETCRQFVKVHPFCFKEYCKANCYIEGKYSDGSYVKGYRCEGNIFQSVCVCLLCKN
;
A
#
# COMPACT_ATOMS: atom_id res chain seq x y z
N MET A 1 -33.48 -19.31 -29.40
CA MET A 1 -32.65 -18.19 -29.93
C MET A 1 -33.28 -16.80 -29.78
N GLN A 2 -34.63 -16.65 -29.75
CA GLN A 2 -35.31 -15.35 -29.55
C GLN A 2 -34.99 -14.62 -28.23
N SER A 3 -34.81 -15.35 -27.12
CA SER A 3 -34.72 -14.75 -25.77
C SER A 3 -33.42 -13.95 -25.56
N ILE A 4 -32.30 -14.41 -26.12
CA ILE A 4 -30.99 -13.76 -25.95
C ILE A 4 -30.95 -12.40 -26.68
N ILE A 5 -31.58 -12.32 -27.86
CA ILE A 5 -31.64 -11.07 -28.65
C ILE A 5 -32.47 -10.01 -27.93
N TYR A 6 -33.57 -10.41 -27.28
CA TYR A 6 -34.43 -9.50 -26.51
C TYR A 6 -33.72 -8.93 -25.28
N HIS A 7 -32.94 -9.76 -24.57
CA HIS A 7 -32.11 -9.31 -23.45
C HIS A 7 -30.98 -8.37 -23.89
N LEU A 8 -30.28 -8.67 -24.99
CA LEU A 8 -29.24 -7.78 -25.53
C LEU A 8 -29.81 -6.43 -25.99
N TYR A 9 -31.00 -6.42 -26.59
CA TYR A 9 -31.67 -5.19 -27.01
C TYR A 9 -32.07 -4.32 -25.80
N GLN A 10 -32.65 -4.94 -24.76
CA GLN A 10 -33.00 -4.25 -23.52
C GLN A 10 -31.78 -3.68 -22.79
N THR A 11 -30.67 -4.44 -22.73
CA THR A 11 -29.46 -3.99 -22.03
C THR A 11 -28.82 -2.79 -22.76
N LYS A 12 -28.84 -2.80 -24.10
CA LYS A 12 -28.33 -1.70 -24.93
C LYS A 12 -29.20 -0.44 -24.84
N TYR A 13 -30.52 -0.60 -24.81
CA TYR A 13 -31.48 0.51 -24.70
C TYR A 13 -31.44 1.17 -23.31
N ILE A 14 -31.23 0.38 -22.26
CA ILE A 14 -31.05 0.88 -20.89
C ILE A 14 -29.71 1.61 -20.77
N LEU A 15 -28.60 1.08 -21.31
CA LEU A 15 -27.30 1.77 -21.29
C LEU A 15 -27.33 3.09 -22.08
N GLN A 16 -28.00 3.13 -23.24
CA GLN A 16 -28.10 4.35 -24.06
C GLN A 16 -28.98 5.43 -23.41
N ASN A 17 -30.08 5.06 -22.75
CA ASN A 17 -30.92 6.03 -22.03
C ASN A 17 -30.27 6.52 -20.73
N LEU A 18 -29.54 5.65 -20.00
CA LEU A 18 -28.85 6.04 -18.78
C LEU A 18 -27.65 6.96 -19.05
N GLY A 19 -27.00 6.81 -20.21
CA GLY A 19 -25.93 7.69 -20.68
C GLY A 19 -26.41 9.09 -21.13
N SER A 20 -27.71 9.28 -21.36
CA SER A 20 -28.28 10.56 -21.80
C SER A 20 -28.81 11.45 -20.67
N VAL A 21 -28.90 10.93 -19.43
CA VAL A 21 -29.50 11.62 -18.28
C VAL A 21 -28.48 11.96 -17.18
N MET A 22 -27.33 11.29 -17.15
CA MET A 22 -26.27 11.56 -16.18
C MET A 22 -25.00 12.04 -16.88
N ASP A 23 -24.62 13.29 -16.61
CA ASP A 23 -23.35 13.87 -17.08
C ASP A 23 -22.19 12.88 -16.89
N ALA A 24 -21.26 12.82 -17.83
CA ALA A 24 -20.04 12.01 -17.70
C ALA A 24 -19.30 12.29 -16.37
N LYS A 25 -19.47 13.51 -15.84
CA LYS A 25 -18.99 13.94 -14.52
C LYS A 25 -19.61 13.13 -13.37
N TYR A 26 -20.91 12.87 -13.39
CA TYR A 26 -21.58 12.06 -12.38
C TYR A 26 -21.15 10.60 -12.44
N PHE A 27 -20.97 10.05 -13.64
CA PHE A 27 -20.44 8.70 -13.82
C PHE A 27 -19.03 8.59 -13.25
N ALA A 28 -18.16 9.56 -13.55
CA ALA A 28 -16.81 9.63 -12.99
C ALA A 28 -16.82 9.77 -11.46
N LEU A 29 -17.71 10.61 -10.90
CA LEU A 29 -17.86 10.77 -9.45
C LEU A 29 -18.34 9.49 -8.77
N CYS A 30 -19.30 8.77 -9.34
CA CYS A 30 -19.75 7.49 -8.82
C CYS A 30 -18.62 6.46 -8.83
N PHE A 31 -17.84 6.39 -9.92
CA PHE A 31 -16.67 5.52 -9.98
C PHE A 31 -15.63 5.90 -8.92
N LEU A 32 -15.31 7.18 -8.76
CA LEU A 32 -14.39 7.66 -7.73
C LEU A 32 -14.89 7.34 -6.31
N LEU A 33 -16.19 7.48 -6.05
CA LEU A 33 -16.80 7.13 -4.77
C LEU A 33 -16.69 5.63 -4.50
N VAL A 34 -16.93 4.78 -5.50
CA VAL A 34 -16.74 3.33 -5.38
C VAL A 34 -15.26 2.99 -5.14
N LEU A 35 -14.33 3.64 -5.85
CA LEU A 35 -12.88 3.47 -5.67
C LEU A 35 -12.39 3.91 -4.29
N VAL A 36 -12.93 5.01 -3.74
CA VAL A 36 -12.60 5.49 -2.39
C VAL A 36 -13.22 4.58 -1.32
N LEU A 37 -14.43 4.07 -1.55
CA LEU A 37 -15.13 3.22 -0.59
C LEU A 37 -14.58 1.78 -0.54
N HIS A 38 -14.09 1.27 -1.68
CA HIS A 38 -13.43 -0.05 -1.79
C HIS A 38 -11.90 0.05 -1.82
N GLY A 39 -11.34 1.25 -1.65
CA GLY A 39 -9.92 1.46 -1.53
C GLY A 39 -9.46 0.89 -0.21
N ASP A 40 -9.12 -0.40 -0.21
CA ASP A 40 -8.70 -1.15 0.96
C ASP A 40 -7.37 -0.57 1.47
N PRO A 41 -7.34 0.14 2.61
CA PRO A 41 -6.08 0.65 3.17
C PRO A 41 -5.20 -0.50 3.68
N THR A 42 -5.74 -1.72 3.75
CA THR A 42 -5.09 -2.95 4.18
C THR A 42 -4.00 -3.43 3.21
N LEU A 43 -3.91 -2.88 2.00
CA LEU A 43 -2.84 -3.20 1.04
C LEU A 43 -1.62 -2.28 1.18
N ALA A 44 -1.71 -1.19 1.95
CA ALA A 44 -0.61 -0.26 2.12
C ALA A 44 0.28 -0.69 3.28
N GLU A 45 1.39 -1.38 2.97
CA GLU A 45 2.44 -1.65 3.95
C GLU A 45 2.84 -0.35 4.65
N THR A 46 2.70 -0.32 5.97
CA THR A 46 3.15 0.79 6.79
C THR A 46 4.61 0.56 7.15
N CYS A 47 5.49 1.43 6.68
CA CYS A 47 6.92 1.33 6.92
C CYS A 47 7.41 2.51 7.77
N ARG A 48 8.27 2.24 8.74
CA ARG A 48 8.94 3.25 9.57
C ARG A 48 10.45 3.03 9.60
N GLN A 49 11.17 4.13 9.74
CA GLN A 49 12.62 4.10 9.91
C GLN A 49 12.96 4.16 11.40
N PHE A 50 13.82 3.25 11.85
CA PHE A 50 14.35 3.23 13.21
C PHE A 50 15.87 3.42 13.14
N VAL A 51 16.40 4.35 13.93
CA VAL A 51 17.83 4.70 13.90
C VAL A 51 18.42 4.52 15.30
N LYS A 52 19.52 3.77 15.37
CA LYS A 52 20.23 3.49 16.63
C LYS A 52 21.71 3.79 16.49
N VAL A 53 22.24 4.63 17.37
CA VAL A 53 23.67 4.96 17.40
C VAL A 53 24.44 3.74 17.87
N HIS A 54 25.42 3.31 17.09
CA HIS A 54 26.31 2.22 17.45
C HIS A 54 27.75 2.57 17.09
N PRO A 55 28.68 2.65 18.06
CA PRO A 55 30.08 3.01 17.82
C PRO A 55 30.85 2.00 16.94
N PHE A 56 30.27 0.83 16.65
CA PHE A 56 30.80 -0.15 15.71
C PHE A 56 29.66 -0.72 14.84
N CYS A 57 29.13 0.10 13.92
CA CYS A 57 28.10 -0.37 13.00
C CYS A 57 28.72 -1.21 11.89
N PHE A 58 28.53 -2.52 11.95
CA PHE A 58 28.77 -3.42 10.84
C PHE A 58 27.47 -4.11 10.42
N LYS A 59 27.43 -4.53 9.15
CA LYS A 59 26.21 -4.97 8.46
C LYS A 59 25.46 -6.07 9.23
N GLU A 60 26.15 -7.10 9.71
CA GLU A 60 25.52 -8.23 10.42
C GLU A 60 25.01 -7.86 11.82
N TYR A 61 25.72 -7.00 12.54
CA TYR A 61 25.24 -6.51 13.84
C TYR A 61 24.03 -5.60 13.70
N CYS A 62 24.05 -4.70 12.71
CA CYS A 62 22.92 -3.85 12.40
C CYS A 62 21.70 -4.70 11.99
N LYS A 63 21.90 -5.72 11.16
CA LYS A 63 20.86 -6.70 10.81
C LYS A 63 20.23 -7.31 12.06
N ALA A 64 21.03 -7.93 12.92
CA ALA A 64 20.54 -8.61 14.11
C ALA A 64 19.73 -7.68 15.01
N ASN A 65 20.23 -6.46 15.25
CA ASN A 65 19.49 -5.45 16.01
C ASN A 65 18.18 -5.07 15.34
N CYS A 66 18.15 -4.82 14.03
CA CYS A 66 16.89 -4.49 13.34
C CYS A 66 15.85 -5.62 13.48
N TYR A 67 16.26 -6.88 13.40
CA TYR A 67 15.35 -8.02 13.57
C TYR A 67 14.80 -8.13 15.00
N ILE A 68 15.65 -7.89 16.00
CA ILE A 68 15.23 -7.85 17.40
C ILE A 68 14.26 -6.70 17.60
N GLU A 69 14.63 -5.47 17.22
CA GLU A 69 13.81 -4.27 17.42
C GLU A 69 12.44 -4.38 16.72
N GLY A 70 12.39 -4.84 15.46
CA GLY A 70 11.12 -5.04 14.75
C GLY A 70 10.21 -6.05 15.45
N LYS A 71 10.76 -7.19 15.86
CA LYS A 71 10.00 -8.25 16.53
C LYS A 71 9.52 -7.85 17.92
N TYR A 72 10.35 -7.15 18.70
CA TYR A 72 10.03 -6.77 20.09
C TYR A 72 9.27 -5.46 20.22
N SER A 73 9.35 -4.54 19.25
CA SER A 73 8.68 -3.24 19.34
C SER A 73 7.20 -3.32 18.97
N ASP A 74 6.88 -3.81 17.77
CA ASP A 74 5.52 -3.76 17.20
C ASP A 74 5.19 -4.97 16.31
N GLY A 75 6.06 -5.98 16.30
CA GLY A 75 5.95 -7.16 15.45
C GLY A 75 6.22 -6.87 13.97
N SER A 76 6.87 -5.76 13.66
CA SER A 76 7.23 -5.37 12.31
C SER A 76 8.37 -6.23 11.76
N TYR A 77 8.36 -6.48 10.46
CA TYR A 77 9.40 -7.23 9.77
C TYR A 77 10.44 -6.28 9.18
N VAL A 78 11.69 -6.74 9.05
CA VAL A 78 12.78 -5.94 8.50
C VAL A 78 12.75 -5.97 6.98
N LYS A 79 12.46 -4.83 6.34
CA LYS A 79 12.53 -4.66 4.88
C LYS A 79 13.94 -4.29 4.41
N GLY A 80 14.70 -3.60 5.25
CA GLY A 80 16.07 -3.22 4.94
C GLY A 80 16.85 -2.73 6.15
N TYR A 81 18.18 -2.73 6.05
CA TYR A 81 19.06 -2.21 7.08
C TYR A 81 20.36 -1.71 6.45
N ARG A 82 20.93 -0.63 7.02
CA ARG A 82 22.21 -0.09 6.57
C ARG A 82 22.93 0.61 7.72
N CYS A 83 24.25 0.63 7.62
CA CYS A 83 25.09 1.47 8.48
C CYS A 83 25.37 2.77 7.76
N GLU A 84 25.13 3.90 8.42
CA GLU A 84 25.52 5.23 7.97
C GLU A 84 26.51 5.86 8.95
N GLY A 85 27.31 6.81 8.48
CA GLY A 85 28.27 7.55 9.31
C GLY A 85 29.69 6.98 9.29
N ASN A 86 30.50 7.51 10.20
CA ASN A 86 31.95 7.30 10.24
C ASN A 86 32.31 6.35 11.39
N ILE A 87 33.56 5.86 11.46
CA ILE A 87 34.01 4.88 12.46
C ILE A 87 33.70 5.29 13.91
N PHE A 88 33.70 6.58 14.23
CA PHE A 88 33.43 7.09 15.58
C PHE A 88 31.97 7.51 15.83
N GLN A 89 31.16 7.64 14.78
CA GLN A 89 29.77 8.07 14.83
C GLN A 89 28.96 7.33 13.77
N SER A 90 28.93 6.00 13.88
CA SER A 90 28.10 5.19 13.00
C SER A 90 26.70 4.98 13.60
N VAL A 91 25.71 4.96 12.73
CA VAL A 91 24.31 4.69 13.08
C VAL A 91 23.82 3.50 12.27
N CYS A 92 23.08 2.62 12.94
CA CYS A 92 22.33 1.55 12.30
C CYS A 92 20.93 2.07 11.97
N VAL A 93 20.59 2.04 10.69
CA VAL A 93 19.27 2.44 10.17
C VAL A 93 18.51 1.19 9.76
N CYS A 94 17.35 0.98 10.37
CA CYS A 94 16.44 -0.12 10.09
C CYS A 94 15.19 0.41 9.37
N LEU A 95 14.78 -0.25 8.30
CA LEU A 95 13.48 -0.06 7.67
C LEU A 95 12.57 -1.20 8.11
N LEU A 96 11.62 -0.88 8.99
CA LEU A 96 10.69 -1.82 9.59
C LEU A 96 9.31 -1.62 8.97
N CYS A 97 8.68 -2.68 8.51
CA CYS A 97 7.37 -2.61 7.86
C CYS A 97 6.37 -3.56 8.51
N LYS A 98 5.10 -3.21 8.37
CA LYS A 98 3.98 -3.97 8.88
C LYS A 98 2.87 -4.01 7.82
N ASN A 99 2.30 -5.19 7.64
CA ASN A 99 1.10 -5.41 6.84
C ASN A 99 -0.12 -4.83 7.56
#